data_AF-A0A536AQ96-F1
#
_entry.id   AF-A0A536AQ96-F1
#
_cell.length_a   1.000
_cell.length_b   1.000
_cell.length_c   1.000
_cell.angle_alpha   90.00
_cell.angle_beta   90.00
_cell.angle_gamma   90.00
#
_symmetry.space_group_name_H-M   'P 1'
#
loop_
_entity.id
_entity.type
_entity.pdbx_description
1 polymer ?
#
loop_
_entity_poly.entity_id
_entity_poly.type
_entity_poly.pdbx_seq_one_letter_code
_entity_poly.pdbx_strand_id
1 'polypeptide(L)'
;MIANAGAQLGLAYAFVEREIALSKRYWAWEIVWLVYGIVTSLSVAYIGLAAPTIAGGSSDPAVVSRLVLYLLVGTITWRFLGLIFEQMAETIAWERWEGTIEYTFMAPVPRVTHLLGMCGATLVRALGFSVAILAAVA
;
A
#
# COMPACT_ATOMS: atom_id res chain seq x y z
N MET A 1 17.00 -26.09 12.72
CA MET A 1 16.22 -27.01 11.84
C MET A 1 15.61 -26.17 10.74
N ILE A 2 16.07 -26.30 9.50
CA ILE A 2 15.48 -25.59 8.35
C ILE A 2 14.21 -26.36 7.99
N ALA A 3 13.06 -25.79 8.30
CA ALA A 3 11.78 -26.37 7.90
C ALA A 3 11.74 -26.51 6.36
N ASN A 4 11.19 -27.60 5.84
CA ASN A 4 10.97 -27.81 4.41
C ASN A 4 10.31 -26.57 3.78
N ALA A 5 10.62 -26.26 2.52
CA ALA A 5 10.11 -25.06 1.85
C ALA A 5 8.57 -24.89 1.96
N GLY A 6 7.81 -25.99 1.90
CA GLY A 6 6.36 -25.97 2.12
C GLY A 6 5.93 -25.55 3.53
N ALA A 7 6.68 -25.95 4.57
CA ALA A 7 6.42 -25.53 5.94
C ALA A 7 6.77 -24.04 6.14
N GLN A 8 7.80 -23.52 5.46
CA GLN A 8 8.12 -22.09 5.49
C GLN A 8 7.03 -21.24 4.83
N LEU A 9 6.42 -21.71 3.74
CA LEU A 9 5.28 -21.03 3.11
C LEU A 9 4.06 -20.99 4.05
N GLY A 10 3.77 -22.09 4.76
CA GLY A 10 2.71 -22.10 5.77
C GLY A 10 2.97 -21.11 6.91
N LEU A 11 4.21 -21.02 7.38
CA LEU A 11 4.60 -20.03 8.40
C LEU A 11 4.49 -18.60 7.87
N ALA A 12 4.90 -18.33 6.62
CA ALA A 12 4.74 -17.01 6.00
C ALA A 12 3.26 -16.63 5.88
N TYR A 13 2.38 -17.58 5.54
CA TYR A 13 0.96 -17.37 5.45
C TYR A 13 0.32 -17.02 6.80
N ALA A 14 0.78 -17.60 7.91
CA ALA A 14 0.30 -17.24 9.24
C ALA A 14 0.53 -15.74 9.56
N PHE A 15 1.63 -15.14 9.06
CA PHE A 15 1.83 -13.70 9.18
C PHE A 15 0.91 -12.88 8.28
N VAL A 16 0.50 -13.43 7.13
CA VAL A 16 -0.52 -12.79 6.29
C VAL A 16 -1.87 -12.75 7.00
N GLU A 17 -2.28 -13.84 7.63
CA GLU A 17 -3.51 -13.88 8.42
C GLU A 17 -3.47 -12.89 9.59
N ARG A 18 -2.31 -12.75 10.25
CA ARG A 18 -2.09 -11.74 11.29
C ARG A 18 -2.34 -10.33 10.76
N GLU A 19 -1.71 -9.95 9.65
CA GLU A 19 -1.89 -8.62 9.06
C GLU A 19 -3.35 -8.35 8.69
N ILE A 20 -4.05 -9.34 8.15
CA ILE A 20 -5.49 -9.23 7.85
C ILE A 20 -6.29 -9.02 9.14
N ALA A 21 -5.95 -9.71 10.23
CA ALA A 21 -6.60 -9.53 11.53
C ALA A 21 -6.35 -8.12 12.09
N LEU A 22 -5.16 -7.55 11.87
CA LEU A 22 -4.82 -6.18 12.25
C LEU A 22 -5.62 -5.15 11.44
N SER A 23 -5.70 -5.30 10.12
CA SER A 23 -6.53 -4.43 9.28
C SER A 23 -8.01 -4.51 9.67
N LYS A 24 -8.52 -5.68 10.08
CA LYS A 24 -9.89 -5.82 10.61
C LYS A 24 -10.08 -5.12 11.95
N ARG A 25 -9.10 -5.24 12.85
CA ARG A 25 -9.13 -4.57 14.16
C ARG A 25 -9.10 -3.05 14.02
N TYR A 26 -8.31 -2.53 13.08
CA TYR A 26 -8.12 -1.11 12.83
C TYR A 26 -8.75 -0.65 11.50
N TRP A 27 -9.92 -1.19 11.16
CA TRP A 27 -10.58 -0.92 9.88
C TRP A 27 -10.84 0.57 9.59
N ALA A 28 -11.10 1.36 10.64
CA ALA A 28 -11.32 2.80 10.51
C ALA A 28 -10.07 3.52 9.96
N TRP A 29 -8.88 3.07 10.35
CA TRP A 29 -7.63 3.61 9.81
C TRP A 29 -7.44 3.28 8.34
N GLU A 30 -7.84 2.09 7.89
CA GLU A 30 -7.80 1.72 6.47
C GLU A 30 -8.67 2.67 5.63
N ILE A 31 -9.84 3.07 6.14
CA ILE A 31 -10.70 4.05 5.46
C ILE A 31 -10.03 5.43 5.41
N VAL A 32 -9.44 5.89 6.51
CA VAL A 32 -8.71 7.17 6.53
C VAL A 32 -7.61 7.17 5.46
N TRP A 33 -6.82 6.10 5.40
CA TRP A 33 -5.78 5.95 4.40
C TRP A 33 -6.33 5.89 2.97
N LEU A 34 -7.51 5.30 2.77
CA LEU A 34 -8.15 5.20 1.46
C LEU A 34 -8.71 6.56 1.01
N VAL A 35 -9.34 7.31 1.91
CA VAL A 35 -9.82 8.67 1.61
C VAL A 35 -8.65 9.58 1.31
N TYR A 36 -7.60 9.52 2.13
CA TYR A 36 -6.34 10.21 1.85
C TYR A 36 -5.78 9.78 0.48
N GLY A 37 -5.84 8.48 0.18
CA GLY A 37 -5.77 7.83 -1.14
C GLY A 37 -6.28 8.68 -2.28
N ILE A 38 -7.60 8.73 -2.29
CA ILE A 38 -8.44 9.30 -3.32
C ILE A 38 -8.19 10.80 -3.43
N VAL A 39 -8.15 11.53 -2.30
CA VAL A 39 -7.99 12.99 -2.31
C VAL A 39 -6.66 13.41 -2.89
N THR A 40 -5.54 12.77 -2.53
CA THR A 40 -4.23 13.12 -3.11
C THR A 40 -4.18 12.81 -4.61
N SER A 41 -4.74 11.68 -5.04
CA SER A 41 -4.79 11.32 -6.47
C SER A 41 -5.67 12.28 -7.28
N LEU A 42 -6.85 12.66 -6.76
CA LEU A 42 -7.72 13.66 -7.36
C LEU A 42 -7.03 15.03 -7.45
N SER A 43 -6.32 15.43 -6.40
CA SER A 43 -5.58 16.69 -6.37
C SER A 43 -4.60 16.79 -7.53
N VAL A 44 -3.87 15.71 -7.83
CA VAL A 44 -2.93 15.66 -8.96
C VAL A 44 -3.65 15.57 -10.31
N ALA A 45 -4.77 14.84 -10.40
CA ALA A 45 -5.59 14.81 -11.61
C ALA A 45 -6.12 16.21 -11.98
N TYR A 46 -6.56 16.98 -10.99
CA TYR A 46 -7.02 18.36 -11.17
C TYR A 46 -5.92 19.31 -11.62
N ILE A 47 -4.66 19.08 -11.20
CA ILE A 47 -3.51 19.82 -11.75
C ILE A 47 -3.38 19.58 -13.27
N GLY A 48 -3.52 18.33 -13.71
CA GLY A 48 -3.51 17.99 -15.14
C GLY A 48 -4.63 18.67 -15.93
N LEU A 49 -5.84 18.72 -15.36
CA LEU A 49 -7.00 19.39 -15.97
C LEU A 49 -6.84 20.92 -16.03
N ALA A 50 -6.21 21.52 -15.02
CA ALA A 50 -6.02 22.97 -14.95
C ALA A 50 -4.82 23.47 -15.78
N ALA A 51 -3.92 22.56 -16.19
CA ALA A 51 -2.68 22.92 -16.90
C ALA A 51 -2.85 23.82 -18.13
N PRO A 52 -3.86 23.64 -19.02
CA PRO A 52 -4.05 24.53 -20.17
C PRO A 52 -4.37 25.97 -19.76
N THR A 53 -5.17 26.13 -18.69
CA THR A 53 -5.62 27.45 -18.21
C THR A 53 -4.54 28.23 -17.47
N ILE A 54 -3.65 27.52 -16.76
CA ILE A 54 -2.64 28.13 -15.88
C ILE A 54 -1.29 28.29 -16.60
N ALA A 55 -0.88 27.30 -17.39
CA ALA A 55 0.46 27.25 -17.99
C ALA A 55 0.48 27.61 -19.49
N GLY A 56 -0.66 27.94 -20.10
CA GLY A 56 -0.74 28.33 -21.52
C GLY A 56 -0.53 27.19 -22.51
N GLY A 57 -0.90 25.96 -22.14
CA GLY A 57 -0.78 24.77 -22.99
C GLY A 57 -1.92 24.57 -23.99
N SER A 58 -1.81 23.55 -24.84
CA SER A 58 -2.87 23.18 -25.78
C SER A 58 -4.16 22.81 -25.04
N SER A 59 -5.28 23.42 -25.42
CA SER A 59 -6.63 23.11 -24.92
C SER A 59 -7.28 21.90 -25.61
N ASP A 60 -6.52 21.18 -26.46
CA ASP A 60 -6.99 19.97 -27.11
C ASP A 60 -7.34 18.89 -26.05
N PRO A 61 -8.61 18.42 -26.00
CA PRO A 61 -9.04 17.40 -25.04
C PRO A 61 -8.17 16.13 -25.05
N ALA A 62 -7.64 15.74 -26.20
CA ALA A 62 -6.80 14.54 -26.31
C ALA A 62 -5.44 14.69 -25.60
N VAL A 63 -4.85 15.89 -25.66
CA VAL A 63 -3.57 16.19 -24.98
C VAL A 63 -3.77 16.31 -23.48
N VAL A 64 -4.85 16.96 -23.04
CA VAL A 64 -5.20 17.09 -21.62
C VAL A 64 -5.47 15.72 -21.00
N SER A 65 -6.28 14.88 -21.66
CA SER A 65 -6.57 13.52 -21.18
C SER A 65 -5.30 12.69 -21.05
N ARG A 66 -4.39 12.76 -22.03
CA ARG A 66 -3.09 12.07 -21.96
C ARG A 66 -2.24 12.54 -20.77
N LEU A 67 -2.20 13.85 -20.51
CA LEU A 67 -1.48 14.41 -19.37
C LEU A 67 -2.08 13.95 -18.04
N VAL A 68 -3.41 13.99 -17.91
CA VAL A 68 -4.12 13.53 -16.70
C VAL A 68 -3.83 12.05 -16.45
N LEU A 69 -3.94 11.19 -17.47
CA LEU A 69 -3.63 9.77 -17.35
C LEU A 69 -2.16 9.53 -16.97
N TYR A 70 -1.22 10.27 -17.57
CA TYR A 70 0.19 10.16 -17.23
C TYR A 70 0.45 10.48 -15.75
N LEU A 71 -0.10 11.59 -15.26
CA LEU A 71 0.03 11.99 -13.86
C LEU A 71 -0.67 11.00 -12.93
N LEU A 72 -1.89 10.58 -13.26
CA LEU A 72 -2.68 9.67 -12.45
C LEU A 72 -2.00 8.31 -12.28
N VAL A 73 -1.50 7.71 -13.37
CA VAL A 73 -0.72 6.46 -13.30
C VAL A 73 0.53 6.64 -12.43
N GLY A 74 1.24 7.77 -12.59
CA GLY A 74 2.39 8.11 -11.76
C GLY A 74 2.04 8.20 -10.27
N THR A 75 0.94 8.89 -9.93
CA THR A 75 0.51 9.02 -8.53
C THR A 75 0.11 7.70 -7.89
N ILE A 76 -0.65 6.85 -8.60
CA ILE A 76 -1.08 5.56 -8.05
C ILE A 76 0.12 4.65 -7.83
N THR A 77 1.07 4.64 -8.76
CA THR A 77 2.32 3.88 -8.65
C THR A 77 3.17 4.38 -7.48
N TRP A 78 3.31 5.69 -7.34
CA TRP A 78 4.02 6.31 -6.21
C TRP A 78 3.40 5.93 -4.87
N ARG A 79 2.07 6.02 -4.76
CA ARG A 79 1.33 5.65 -3.55
C ARG A 79 1.48 4.18 -3.20
N PHE A 80 1.39 3.30 -4.20
CA PHE A 80 1.60 1.86 -4.02
C PHE A 80 2.96 1.59 -3.38
N LEU A 81 4.02 2.21 -3.91
CA LEU A 81 5.37 2.05 -3.39
C LEU A 81 5.52 2.65 -1.99
N GLY A 82 4.92 3.83 -1.76
CA GLY A 82 4.90 4.49 -0.46
C GLY A 82 4.29 3.61 0.64
N LEU A 83 3.13 3.00 0.39
CA LEU A 83 2.47 2.11 1.35
C LEU A 83 3.34 0.91 1.72
N ILE A 84 4.02 0.31 0.75
CA ILE A 84 4.87 -0.86 0.98
C ILE A 84 6.08 -0.46 1.83
N PHE A 85 6.76 0.64 1.48
CA PHE A 85 7.95 1.08 2.20
C PHE A 85 7.63 1.58 3.60
N GLU A 86 6.52 2.29 3.79
CA GLU A 86 6.06 2.75 5.10
C GLU A 86 5.77 1.57 6.02
N GLN A 87 4.98 0.60 5.56
CA GLN A 87 4.68 -0.60 6.36
C GLN A 87 5.94 -1.37 6.75
N MET A 88 6.89 -1.50 5.82
CA MET A 88 8.14 -2.22 6.08
C MET A 88 9.06 -1.46 7.05
N ALA A 89 9.12 -0.13 6.94
CA ALA A 89 9.89 0.71 7.84
C ALA A 89 9.32 0.71 9.26
N GLU A 90 7.99 0.68 9.38
CA GLU A 90 7.32 0.75 10.67
C GLU A 90 7.01 -0.60 11.31
N THR A 91 7.29 -1.71 10.62
CA THR A 91 7.02 -3.07 11.11
C THR A 91 7.46 -3.27 12.58
N ILE A 92 8.68 -2.86 12.91
CA ILE A 92 9.21 -3.00 14.28
C ILE A 92 8.48 -2.07 15.25
N ALA A 93 8.09 -0.87 14.82
CA ALA A 93 7.33 0.07 15.63
C ALA A 93 5.93 -0.46 15.93
N TRP A 94 5.27 -1.10 14.96
CA TRP A 94 3.98 -1.77 15.14
C TRP A 94 4.07 -2.92 16.15
N GLU A 95 5.08 -3.79 16.04
CA GLU A 95 5.28 -4.87 17.04
C GLU A 95 5.59 -4.34 18.44
N ARG A 96 6.30 -3.20 18.54
CA ARG A 96 6.54 -2.53 19.82
C ARG A 96 5.27 -1.93 20.40
N TRP A 97 4.46 -1.28 19.57
CA TRP A 97 3.20 -0.67 19.99
C TRP A 97 2.17 -1.72 20.45
N GLU A 98 2.17 -2.90 19.83
CA GLU A 98 1.36 -4.04 20.27
C GLU A 98 1.92 -4.75 21.51
N GLY A 99 3.19 -4.53 21.86
CA GLY A 99 3.87 -5.27 22.92
C GLY A 99 4.17 -6.72 22.55
N THR A 100 4.18 -7.07 21.26
CA THR A 100 4.34 -8.45 20.77
C THR A 100 5.76 -8.79 20.34
N ILE A 101 6.66 -7.81 20.29
CA ILE A 101 8.03 -7.96 19.79
C ILE A 101 8.81 -9.10 20.46
N GLU A 102 8.64 -9.30 21.77
CA GLU A 102 9.30 -10.36 22.54
C GLU A 102 8.85 -11.74 22.07
N TYR A 103 7.54 -11.93 21.87
CA TYR A 103 6.96 -13.19 21.41
C TYR A 103 7.31 -13.47 19.95
N THR A 104 7.28 -12.47 19.07
CA THR A 104 7.72 -12.63 17.67
C THR A 104 9.20 -12.99 17.59
N PHE A 105 10.01 -12.47 18.50
CA PHE A 105 11.43 -12.80 18.55
C PHE A 105 11.75 -14.15 19.17
N MET A 106 10.92 -14.62 20.11
CA MET A 106 11.00 -15.97 20.69
C MET A 106 10.46 -17.06 19.76
N ALA A 107 9.58 -16.72 18.81
CA ALA A 107 9.05 -17.67 17.86
C ALA A 107 10.19 -18.29 17.00
N PRO A 108 10.23 -19.63 16.84
CA PRO A 108 11.30 -20.32 16.10
C PRO A 108 11.08 -20.23 14.57
N VAL A 109 11.01 -19.01 14.04
CA VAL A 109 10.76 -18.73 12.62
C VAL A 109 11.93 -17.94 12.02
N PRO A 110 12.45 -18.31 10.83
CA PRO A 110 13.45 -17.50 10.14
C PRO A 110 12.96 -16.08 9.87
N ARG A 111 13.80 -15.07 10.12
CA ARG A 111 13.44 -13.66 9.92
C ARG A 111 13.05 -13.34 8.48
N VAL A 112 13.68 -14.00 7.51
CA VAL A 112 13.33 -13.86 6.09
C VAL A 112 11.89 -14.31 5.83
N THR A 113 11.46 -15.44 6.39
CA THR A 113 10.09 -15.94 6.25
C THR A 113 9.08 -14.99 6.90
N HIS A 114 9.41 -14.43 8.06
CA HIS A 114 8.59 -13.43 8.74
C HIS A 114 8.40 -12.17 7.87
N LEU A 115 9.51 -11.58 7.39
CA LEU A 115 9.48 -10.37 6.56
C LEU A 115 8.78 -10.60 5.22
N LEU A 116 8.99 -11.77 4.59
CA LEU A 116 8.29 -12.13 3.36
C LEU A 116 6.78 -12.28 3.57
N GLY A 117 6.34 -12.84 4.71
CA GLY A 117 4.92 -12.93 5.06
C GLY A 117 4.28 -11.56 5.21
N MET A 118 4.89 -10.67 5.99
CA MET A 118 4.38 -9.30 6.18
C MET A 118 4.41 -8.48 4.88
N CYS A 119 5.50 -8.60 4.09
CA CYS A 119 5.59 -7.95 2.78
C CYS A 119 4.52 -8.45 1.81
N GLY A 120 4.27 -9.77 1.78
CA GLY A 120 3.22 -10.37 0.96
C GLY A 120 1.83 -9.86 1.32
N ALA A 121 1.52 -9.75 2.61
CA ALA A 121 0.26 -9.17 3.07
C ALA A 121 0.12 -7.70 2.67
N THR A 122 1.20 -6.93 2.86
CA THR A 122 1.27 -5.51 2.50
C THR A 122 1.06 -5.30 1.01
N LEU A 123 1.63 -6.17 0.17
CA LEU A 123 1.43 -6.13 -1.28
C LEU A 123 -0.04 -6.29 -1.66
N VAL A 124 -0.73 -7.28 -1.07
CA VAL A 124 -2.18 -7.50 -1.32
C VAL A 124 -2.99 -6.28 -0.86
N ARG A 125 -2.68 -5.74 0.33
CA ARG A 125 -3.33 -4.53 0.85
C ARG A 125 -3.10 -3.33 -0.08
N ALA A 126 -1.86 -3.07 -0.48
CA ALA A 126 -1.49 -1.97 -1.36
C ALA A 126 -2.18 -2.08 -2.72
N LEU A 127 -2.25 -3.29 -3.30
CA LEU A 127 -3.00 -3.54 -4.53
C LEU A 127 -4.49 -3.23 -4.36
N GLY A 128 -5.11 -3.67 -3.27
CA GLY A 128 -6.50 -3.35 -2.96
C GLY A 128 -6.77 -1.84 -2.90
N PHE A 129 -5.87 -1.09 -2.26
CA PHE A 129 -5.93 0.36 -2.21
C PHE A 129 -5.76 1.00 -3.59
N SER A 130 -4.78 0.56 -4.38
CA SER A 130 -4.55 1.07 -5.73
C SER A 130 -5.75 0.85 -6.64
N VAL A 131 -6.38 -0.33 -6.57
CA VAL A 131 -7.60 -0.64 -7.36
C VAL A 131 -8.78 0.21 -6.89
N ALA A 132 -8.99 0.35 -5.58
CA ALA A 132 -10.06 1.17 -5.03
C ALA A 132 -9.91 2.65 -5.38
N ILE A 133 -8.68 3.19 -5.32
CA ILE A 133 -8.37 4.56 -5.72
C ILE A 133 -8.61 4.73 -7.23
N LEU A 134 -8.14 3.80 -8.06
CA LEU A 134 -8.37 3.87 -9.50
C LEU A 134 -9.87 3.87 -9.81
N ALA A 135 -10.65 3.00 -9.17
CA ALA A 135 -12.10 2.93 -9.36
C ALA A 135 -12.85 4.19 -8.87
N ALA A 136 -12.32 4.90 -7.88
CA ALA A 136 -12.91 6.15 -7.37
C ALA A 136 -12.57 7.38 -8.24
N VAL A 137 -11.49 7.32 -9.03
CA VAL A 137 -11.00 8.46 -9.83
C VAL A 137 -11.28 8.29 -11.33
N ALA A 138 -11.48 7.05 -11.80
CA ALA A 138 -11.92 6.74 -13.16
C ALA A 138 -13.37 7.17 -13.40
#